data_AF-J1FA57-F1
#
_entry.id   AF-J1FA57-F1
#
_cell.length_a   1.000
_cell.length_b   1.000
_cell.length_c   1.000
_cell.angle_alpha   90.00
_cell.angle_beta   90.00
_cell.angle_gamma   90.00
#
_symmetry.space_group_name_H-M   'P 1'
#
loop_
_entity.id
_entity.type
_entity.pdbx_description
1 polymer ?
#
loop_
_entity_poly.entity_id
_entity_poly.type
_entity_poly.pdbx_seq_one_letter_code
_entity_poly.pdbx_strand_id
1 'polypeptide(L)'
;MNLNLYTDYDQSLETSVLKDIDSVFQSLKNLILTRKGERLFNPEYGSNVHKLLFELYSDEIAFSIYNEILNAVSRWEQRVIIIPSSSEVSLDIDSHIYKLRLVFKVKGYGQTKFEFVGDLTR
;
A
#
# COMPACT_ATOMS: atom_id res chain seq x y z
N MET A 1 6.99 2.39 11.32
CA MET A 1 6.54 2.62 9.93
C MET A 1 6.14 4.09 9.74
N ASN A 2 7.01 4.89 9.11
CA ASN A 2 6.67 6.23 8.65
C ASN A 2 6.33 6.14 7.15
N LEU A 3 5.18 6.68 6.76
CA LEU A 3 4.71 6.72 5.37
C LEU A 3 4.56 8.19 4.98
N ASN A 4 5.35 8.64 4.02
CA ASN A 4 5.27 9.99 3.46
C ASN A 4 4.59 9.94 2.10
N LEU A 5 3.67 10.86 1.86
CA LEU A 5 2.87 10.96 0.64
C LEU A 5 3.61 11.83 -0.37
N TYR A 6 3.75 11.36 -1.62
CA TYR A 6 4.07 12.21 -2.76
C TYR A 6 2.96 12.06 -3.79
N THR A 7 2.06 13.03 -3.82
CA THR A 7 1.17 13.23 -4.97
C THR A 7 1.51 14.60 -5.54
N ASP A 8 1.89 14.68 -6.81
CA ASP A 8 1.93 15.95 -7.54
C ASP A 8 0.50 16.53 -7.53
N TYR A 9 0.26 17.44 -6.61
CA TYR A 9 -1.07 17.95 -6.26
C TYR A 9 -1.56 18.92 -7.34
N ASP A 10 -2.52 18.49 -8.16
CA ASP A 10 -3.24 19.39 -9.06
C ASP A 10 -4.34 20.12 -8.26
N GLN A 11 -4.14 21.42 -8.03
CA GLN A 11 -5.01 22.30 -7.22
C GLN A 11 -6.44 22.47 -7.78
N SER A 12 -6.77 21.87 -8.93
CA SER A 12 -8.04 22.03 -9.65
C SER A 12 -9.15 21.04 -9.26
N LEU A 13 -8.88 20.06 -8.38
CA LEU A 13 -9.86 19.02 -8.01
C LEU A 13 -10.89 19.51 -6.98
N GLU A 14 -12.16 19.12 -7.19
CA GLU A 14 -13.24 19.40 -6.23
C GLU A 14 -12.96 18.79 -4.84
N THR A 15 -13.36 19.49 -3.78
CA THR A 15 -13.07 19.07 -2.39
C THR A 15 -13.65 17.70 -2.00
N SER A 16 -14.75 17.28 -2.63
CA SER A 16 -15.33 15.93 -2.48
C SER A 16 -14.41 14.87 -3.07
N VAL A 17 -13.90 15.09 -4.28
CA VAL A 17 -12.95 14.21 -4.97
C VAL A 17 -11.67 14.04 -4.16
N LEU A 18 -11.13 15.14 -3.61
CA LEU A 18 -9.94 15.10 -2.76
C LEU A 18 -10.18 14.22 -1.51
N LYS A 19 -11.31 14.40 -0.83
CA LYS A 19 -11.68 13.58 0.34
C LYS A 19 -11.81 12.10 0.00
N ASP A 20 -12.36 11.77 -1.17
CA ASP A 20 -12.50 10.38 -1.59
C ASP A 20 -11.14 9.73 -1.86
N ILE A 21 -10.23 10.46 -2.51
CA ILE A 21 -8.86 9.99 -2.72
C ILE A 21 -8.14 9.81 -1.38
N ASP A 22 -8.21 10.77 -0.48
CA ASP A 22 -7.64 10.64 0.87
C ASP A 22 -8.20 9.41 1.61
N SER A 23 -9.49 9.11 1.44
CA SER A 23 -10.11 7.90 2.01
C SER A 23 -9.50 6.61 1.45
N VAL A 24 -9.10 6.59 0.18
CA VAL A 24 -8.43 5.45 -0.47
C VAL A 24 -7.03 5.29 0.11
N PHE A 25 -6.26 6.36 0.24
CA PHE A 25 -4.93 6.33 0.87
C PHE A 25 -4.99 5.82 2.31
N GLN A 26 -5.96 6.30 3.09
CA GLN A 26 -6.16 5.84 4.46
C GLN A 26 -6.60 4.38 4.52
N SER A 27 -7.46 3.95 3.60
CA SER A 27 -7.89 2.55 3.48
C SER A 27 -6.71 1.61 3.19
N LEU A 28 -5.86 1.96 2.21
CA LEU A 28 -4.64 1.21 1.86
C LEU A 28 -3.69 1.10 3.05
N LYS A 29 -3.43 2.23 3.73
CA LYS A 29 -2.61 2.25 4.96
C LYS A 29 -3.16 1.32 6.03
N ASN A 30 -4.44 1.43 6.34
CA ASN A 30 -5.10 0.61 7.35
C ASN A 30 -5.04 -0.88 6.98
N LEU A 31 -5.29 -1.22 5.72
CA LEU A 31 -5.27 -2.58 5.21
C LEU A 31 -3.87 -3.23 5.34
N ILE A 32 -2.83 -2.51 4.94
CA ILE A 32 -1.45 -3.02 5.01
C ILE A 32 -1.01 -3.18 6.46
N LEU A 33 -1.34 -2.24 7.34
CA LEU A 33 -0.92 -2.23 8.75
C LEU A 33 -1.69 -3.21 9.64
N THR A 34 -2.96 -3.49 9.32
CA THR A 34 -3.81 -4.38 10.12
C THR A 34 -3.37 -5.82 9.95
N ARG A 35 -3.14 -6.54 11.05
CA ARG A 35 -2.81 -7.97 11.00
C ARG A 35 -4.07 -8.79 10.79
N LYS A 36 -4.00 -9.85 9.97
CA LYS A 36 -5.10 -10.83 9.90
C LYS A 36 -5.38 -11.41 11.29
N GLY A 37 -6.65 -11.48 11.66
CA GLY A 37 -7.16 -11.87 12.97
C GLY A 37 -7.39 -10.72 13.95
N GLU A 38 -6.92 -9.50 13.65
CA GLU A 38 -7.03 -8.34 14.55
C GLU A 38 -8.46 -7.77 14.61
N ARG A 39 -9.20 -7.84 13.50
CA ARG A 39 -10.60 -7.39 13.45
C ARG A 39 -11.56 -8.49 13.89
N LEU A 40 -12.19 -8.32 15.06
CA LEU A 40 -13.11 -9.29 15.67
C LEU A 40 -14.21 -9.81 14.71
N PHE A 41 -14.86 -8.91 13.98
CA PHE A 41 -15.97 -9.25 13.07
C PHE A 41 -15.53 -9.47 11.61
N ASN A 42 -14.23 -9.37 11.32
CA ASN A 42 -13.69 -9.63 9.99
C ASN A 42 -12.23 -10.07 10.08
N PRO A 43 -11.95 -11.27 10.61
CA PRO A 43 -10.59 -11.74 10.88
C PRO A 43 -9.74 -11.87 9.61
N GLU A 44 -10.35 -11.99 8.45
CA GLU A 44 -9.66 -12.08 7.16
C GLU A 44 -9.16 -10.73 6.63
N TYR A 45 -9.64 -9.62 7.18
CA TYR A 45 -9.18 -8.29 6.80
C TYR A 45 -7.79 -8.01 7.34
N GLY A 46 -6.97 -7.40 6.50
CA GLY A 46 -5.59 -7.05 6.82
C GLY A 46 -4.60 -7.76 5.92
N SER A 47 -3.32 -7.71 6.31
CA SER A 47 -2.22 -8.33 5.61
C SER A 47 -1.34 -9.15 6.55
N ASN A 48 -0.54 -10.05 5.97
CA ASN A 48 0.55 -10.74 6.65
C ASN A 48 1.90 -10.01 6.50
N VAL A 49 1.93 -8.77 5.99
CA VAL A 49 3.17 -7.99 5.80
C VAL A 49 3.97 -7.94 7.10
N HIS A 50 3.29 -7.71 8.23
CA HIS A 50 3.92 -7.74 9.54
C HIS A 50 4.73 -9.01 9.79
N LYS A 51 4.21 -10.21 9.44
CA LYS A 51 4.94 -11.48 9.66
C LYS A 51 6.21 -11.55 8.81
N LEU A 52 6.10 -11.15 7.54
CA LEU A 52 7.21 -11.13 6.59
C LEU A 52 8.33 -10.17 7.04
N LEU A 53 7.97 -9.05 7.69
CA LEU A 53 8.96 -8.11 8.22
C LEU A 53 9.84 -8.73 9.32
N PHE A 54 9.43 -9.81 10.01
CA PHE A 54 10.26 -10.52 10.99
C PHE A 54 11.20 -11.56 10.38
N GLU A 55 11.05 -11.88 9.10
CA GLU A 55 11.96 -12.77 8.38
C GLU A 55 13.31 -12.08 8.11
N LEU A 56 14.32 -12.88 7.74
CA LEU A 56 15.64 -12.36 7.39
C LEU A 56 15.55 -11.45 6.15
N TYR A 57 16.21 -10.28 6.21
CA TYR A 57 16.20 -9.31 5.11
C TYR A 57 16.76 -9.92 3.83
N SER A 58 15.96 -9.91 2.77
CA SER A 58 16.31 -10.46 1.46
C SER A 58 15.34 -9.98 0.38
N ASP A 59 15.77 -10.02 -0.88
CA ASP A 59 14.93 -9.64 -2.02
C ASP A 59 13.74 -10.60 -2.22
N GLU A 60 13.90 -11.87 -1.82
CA GLU A 60 12.82 -12.85 -1.82
C GLU A 60 11.69 -12.45 -0.86
N ILE A 61 12.05 -11.91 0.31
CA ILE A 61 11.07 -11.38 1.26
C ILE A 61 10.46 -10.08 0.74
N ALA A 62 11.23 -9.20 0.07
CA ALA A 62 10.68 -8.01 -0.60
C ALA A 62 9.59 -8.41 -1.62
N PHE A 63 9.86 -9.40 -2.47
CA PHE A 63 8.91 -9.95 -3.42
C PHE A 63 7.67 -10.57 -2.73
N SER A 64 7.87 -11.28 -1.62
CA SER A 64 6.79 -11.86 -0.82
C SER A 64 5.89 -10.77 -0.21
N ILE A 65 6.48 -9.69 0.30
CA ILE A 65 5.75 -8.53 0.83
C ILE A 65 4.93 -7.88 -0.28
N TYR A 66 5.52 -7.65 -1.45
CA TYR A 66 4.81 -7.08 -2.59
C TYR A 66 3.59 -7.93 -2.99
N ASN A 67 3.74 -9.24 -3.12
CA ASN A 67 2.64 -10.13 -3.46
C ASN A 67 1.54 -10.17 -2.38
N GLU A 68 1.90 -10.17 -1.09
CA GLU A 68 0.91 -10.09 -0.01
C GLU A 68 0.11 -8.78 -0.10
N ILE A 69 0.76 -7.66 -0.39
CA ILE A 69 0.09 -6.36 -0.58
C ILE A 69 -0.83 -6.39 -1.80
N LEU A 70 -0.37 -6.90 -2.95
CA LEU A 70 -1.21 -7.04 -4.14
C LEU A 70 -2.48 -7.85 -3.85
N ASN A 71 -2.33 -8.99 -3.18
CA ASN A 71 -3.43 -9.88 -2.81
C ASN A 71 -4.40 -9.19 -1.84
N ALA A 72 -3.88 -8.51 -0.81
CA ALA A 72 -4.70 -7.81 0.17
C ALA A 72 -5.50 -6.67 -0.51
N VAL A 73 -4.84 -5.82 -1.30
CA VAL A 73 -5.47 -4.69 -1.99
C VAL A 73 -6.52 -5.17 -2.98
N SER A 74 -6.20 -6.19 -3.80
CA SER A 74 -7.16 -6.77 -4.76
C SER A 74 -8.41 -7.32 -4.07
N ARG A 75 -8.26 -7.92 -2.88
CA ARG A 75 -9.36 -8.49 -2.10
C ARG A 75 -10.22 -7.41 -1.41
N TRP A 76 -9.59 -6.40 -0.81
CA TRP A 76 -10.24 -5.52 0.16
C TRP A 76 -10.44 -4.08 -0.30
N GLU A 77 -9.71 -3.60 -1.31
CA GLU A 77 -9.83 -2.22 -1.81
C GLU A 77 -10.11 -2.22 -3.31
N GLN A 78 -11.32 -2.65 -3.67
CA GLN A 78 -11.76 -2.86 -5.05
C GLN A 78 -11.79 -1.58 -5.90
N ARG A 79 -11.74 -0.39 -5.29
CA ARG A 79 -11.65 0.90 -6.00
C ARG A 79 -10.26 1.10 -6.59
N VAL A 80 -9.23 0.44 -6.06
CA VAL A 80 -7.84 0.60 -6.48
C VAL A 80 -7.49 -0.40 -7.59
N ILE A 81 -6.84 0.10 -8.64
CA ILE A 81 -6.25 -0.69 -9.72
C ILE A 81 -4.74 -0.43 -9.70
N ILE A 82 -3.97 -1.39 -9.18
CA ILE A 82 -2.52 -1.31 -9.14
C ILE A 82 -1.94 -1.41 -10.56
N ILE A 83 -0.85 -0.69 -10.82
CA ILE A 83 -0.05 -0.76 -12.04
C ILE A 83 1.25 -1.52 -11.71
N PRO A 84 1.31 -2.85 -11.95
CA PRO A 84 2.42 -3.67 -11.47
C PRO A 84 3.77 -3.31 -12.10
N SER A 85 3.77 -2.84 -13.34
CA SER A 85 4.99 -2.42 -14.06
C SER A 85 5.67 -1.18 -13.47
N SER A 86 5.00 -0.50 -12.54
CA SER A 86 5.52 0.71 -11.89
C SER A 86 5.41 0.62 -10.36
N SER A 87 5.19 -0.58 -9.83
CA SER A 87 5.06 -0.82 -8.39
C SER A 87 6.07 -1.85 -7.95
N GLU A 88 6.67 -1.65 -6.78
CA GLU A 88 7.71 -2.53 -6.24
C GLU A 88 7.80 -2.44 -4.72
N VAL A 89 8.47 -3.43 -4.15
CA VAL A 89 9.05 -3.37 -2.81
C VAL A 89 10.53 -3.65 -2.98
N SER A 90 11.39 -2.75 -2.50
CA SER A 90 12.85 -2.90 -2.59
C SER A 90 13.48 -2.91 -1.21
N LEU A 91 14.56 -3.68 -1.05
CA LEU A 91 15.34 -3.71 0.18
C LEU A 91 16.39 -2.60 0.16
N ASP A 92 16.36 -1.73 1.16
CA ASP A 92 17.46 -0.83 1.49
C ASP A 92 18.42 -1.57 2.44
N ILE A 93 19.54 -2.03 1.89
CA ILE A 93 20.53 -2.86 2.61
C ILE A 93 21.19 -2.08 3.75
N ASP A 94 21.49 -0.80 3.53
CA ASP A 94 22.17 0.03 4.53
C ASP A 94 21.27 0.25 5.74
N SER A 95 20.00 0.54 5.48
CA SER A 95 19.03 0.88 6.53
C SER A 95 18.30 -0.33 7.10
N HIS A 96 18.39 -1.49 6.45
CA HIS A 96 17.58 -2.69 6.74
C HIS A 96 16.08 -2.38 6.75
N ILE A 97 15.59 -1.70 5.70
CA ILE A 97 14.21 -1.27 5.54
C ILE A 97 13.68 -1.76 4.19
N TYR A 98 12.43 -2.17 4.12
CA TYR A 98 11.77 -2.38 2.84
C TYR A 98 11.04 -1.11 2.40
N LYS A 99 11.39 -0.57 1.24
CA LYS A 99 10.71 0.59 0.64
C LYS A 99 9.59 0.10 -0.26
N LEU A 100 8.37 0.47 0.08
CA LEU A 100 7.18 0.24 -0.72
C LEU A 100 6.98 1.41 -1.68
N ARG A 101 6.75 1.09 -2.95
CA ARG A 101 6.26 2.03 -3.96
C ARG A 101 5.12 1.39 -4.72
N LEU A 102 3.89 1.86 -4.51
CA LEU A 102 2.71 1.40 -5.25
C LEU A 102 2.19 2.50 -6.14
N VAL A 103 2.13 2.25 -7.44
CA VAL A 103 1.49 3.12 -8.41
C VAL A 103 0.15 2.53 -8.79
N PHE A 104 -0.92 3.32 -8.68
CA PHE A 104 -2.27 2.82 -8.92
C PHE A 104 -3.19 3.88 -9.52
N LYS A 105 -4.37 3.45 -9.96
CA LYS A 105 -5.49 4.30 -10.36
C LYS A 105 -6.69 4.03 -9.47
N VAL A 106 -7.57 5.01 -9.32
CA VAL A 106 -8.85 4.83 -8.62
C VAL A 106 -9.99 4.76 -9.64
N LYS A 107 -10.80 3.69 -9.57
CA LYS A 107 -12.00 3.53 -10.42
C LYS A 107 -12.92 4.73 -10.24
N GLY A 108 -13.36 5.31 -11.36
CA GLY A 108 -14.23 6.49 -11.38
C GLY A 108 -13.49 7.84 -11.48
N TYR A 109 -12.17 7.88 -11.28
CA TYR A 109 -11.37 9.13 -11.32
C TYR A 109 -10.49 9.23 -12.58
N GLY A 110 -10.90 8.58 -13.68
CA GLY A 110 -10.20 8.68 -14.97
C GLY A 110 -8.84 7.98 -15.01
N GLN A 111 -7.89 8.58 -15.72
CA GLN A 111 -6.56 7.99 -15.98
C GLN A 111 -5.47 8.47 -15.02
N THR A 112 -5.81 9.31 -14.04
CA THR A 112 -4.89 9.84 -13.04
C THR A 112 -4.22 8.70 -12.28
N LYS A 113 -2.89 8.78 -12.20
CA LYS A 113 -2.08 7.83 -11.43
C LYS A 113 -1.76 8.45 -10.09
N PHE A 114 -1.83 7.62 -9.05
CA PHE A 114 -1.49 7.97 -7.69
C PHE A 114 -0.33 7.09 -7.23
N GLU A 115 0.48 7.62 -6.32
CA GLU A 115 1.62 6.92 -5.76
C GLU A 115 1.48 6.82 -4.24
N PHE A 116 1.59 5.61 -3.72
CA PHE A 116 1.62 5.30 -2.30
C PHE A 116 3.00 4.75 -1.97
N VAL A 117 3.80 5.55 -1.25
CA VAL A 117 5.14 5.17 -0.83
C VAL A 117 5.24 5.03 0.68
N GLY A 118 6.15 4.17 1.14
CA GLY A 118 6.32 3.92 2.56
C GLY A 118 7.51 3.09 2.95
N ASP A 119 8.04 3.36 4.14
CA ASP A 119 9.12 2.58 4.72
C ASP A 119 8.55 1.50 5.64
N LEU A 120 8.64 0.24 5.22
CA LEU A 120 8.17 -0.91 5.98
C LEU A 120 9.30 -1.42 6.89
N THR A 121 9.06 -1.27 8.20
CA THR A 121 9.99 -1.66 9.26
C THR A 121 9.26 -2.54 10.27
N ARG A 122 10.03 -3.39 10.96
CA ARG A 122 9.56 -4.05 12.19
C ARG A 122 9.09 -3.02 13.23
#